data_AF-A0A4P6YBN8-F1
#
_entry.id   AF-A0A4P6YBN8-F1
#
_cell.length_a   1.000
_cell.length_b   1.000
_cell.length_c   1.000
_cell.angle_alpha   90.00
_cell.angle_beta   90.00
_cell.angle_gamma   90.00
#
_symmetry.space_group_name_H-M   'P 1'
#
loop_
_entity.id
_entity.type
_entity.pdbx_description
1 polymer ?
#
loop_
_entity_poly.entity_id
_entity_poly.type
_entity_poly.pdbx_seq_one_letter_code
_entity_poly.pdbx_strand_id
1 'polypeptide(L)'
;MKASIKVLTSIFLLLSFVTGSAQNTILAKSPLDTMPSFVKKITTFGERCDWSLDGKKIIFLEKMYGDVFEVEVATGILTPLTHHFFHEGFVRALYLSNGDILLSGSKTFDAANPGKSRSPEQAELWVLKRDLSGPPTPLGVFCKEGPAVSREQLKIAWTVDDIYMSDIVYDNGIPKLKQIDTLVRSKDLPKEIANWRLETQNFRPPYDDELIFNAHFPAIEYEAEVMGINLKTKKIINYSQRPDRYDEPEGIFPDGKHILVESTRHHPKRDKGRTTWDYIDIYKLALDGSAKMERITYFNEGLVYKATNPVVSDDGRFMAFQYSVIGETTGVGHGIVIWDFVKENEMKNAKK
;
A
#
# COMPACT_ATOMS: atom_id res chain seq x y z
N MET A 1 34.89 -71.92 23.98
CA MET A 1 33.61 -71.79 23.26
C MET A 1 33.04 -70.41 23.53
N LYS A 2 33.06 -69.52 22.52
CA LYS A 2 32.51 -68.17 22.61
C LYS A 2 31.01 -68.25 22.33
N ALA A 3 30.17 -68.02 23.34
CA ALA A 3 28.74 -67.77 23.16
C ALA A 3 28.50 -66.28 23.43
N SER A 4 28.13 -65.58 22.36
CA SER A 4 27.84 -64.15 22.30
C SER A 4 26.49 -63.87 22.96
N ILE A 5 26.47 -63.07 24.03
CA ILE A 5 25.23 -62.52 24.59
C ILE A 5 24.87 -61.29 23.77
N LYS A 6 23.80 -61.41 23.00
CA LYS A 6 23.19 -60.31 22.23
C LYS A 6 22.69 -59.25 23.20
N VAL A 7 23.29 -58.06 23.13
CA VAL A 7 22.74 -56.84 23.74
C VAL A 7 21.45 -56.50 22.99
N LEU A 8 20.33 -56.56 23.71
CA LEU A 8 19.02 -56.12 23.22
C LEU A 8 19.00 -54.60 23.29
N THR A 9 19.32 -53.92 22.19
CA THR A 9 19.21 -52.46 22.09
C THR A 9 17.74 -52.12 21.83
N SER A 10 17.02 -51.75 22.89
CA SER A 10 15.67 -51.18 22.77
C SER A 10 15.76 -49.83 22.08
N ILE A 11 15.41 -49.78 20.79
CA ILE A 11 15.20 -48.53 20.05
C ILE A 11 13.82 -48.01 20.48
N PHE A 12 13.81 -47.04 21.39
CA PHE A 12 12.63 -46.20 21.63
C PHE A 12 12.45 -45.28 20.43
N LEU A 13 11.52 -45.64 19.54
CA LEU A 13 11.07 -44.74 18.48
C LEU A 13 10.15 -43.70 19.13
N LEU A 14 10.69 -42.56 19.54
CA LEU A 14 9.88 -41.39 19.88
C LEU A 14 9.24 -40.89 18.56
N LEU A 15 8.00 -41.28 18.29
CA LEU A 15 7.14 -40.49 17.41
C LEU A 15 6.86 -39.17 18.13
N SER A 16 7.65 -38.15 17.84
CA SER A 16 7.28 -36.77 18.09
C SER A 16 6.05 -36.47 17.23
N PHE A 17 4.85 -36.63 17.80
CA PHE A 17 3.68 -35.94 17.28
C PHE A 17 3.99 -34.45 17.38
N VAL A 18 4.48 -33.87 16.29
CA VAL A 18 4.36 -32.43 16.08
C VAL A 18 2.86 -32.20 15.99
N THR A 19 2.23 -31.87 17.12
CA THR A 19 0.96 -31.18 17.09
C THR A 19 1.25 -29.85 16.42
N GLY A 20 1.12 -29.84 15.09
CA GLY A 20 0.96 -28.61 14.36
C GLY A 20 -0.12 -27.85 15.10
N SER A 21 0.25 -26.75 15.72
CA SER A 21 -0.72 -25.77 16.18
C SER A 21 -1.32 -25.21 14.90
N ALA A 22 -2.30 -25.93 14.34
CA ALA A 22 -3.30 -25.31 13.51
C ALA A 22 -3.79 -24.12 14.33
N GLN A 23 -3.68 -22.92 13.76
CA GLN A 23 -4.21 -21.69 14.34
C GLN A 23 -5.71 -21.86 14.55
N ASN A 24 -6.10 -22.52 15.65
CA ASN A 24 -7.41 -22.41 16.24
C ASN A 24 -7.38 -21.15 17.11
N THR A 25 -7.03 -20.02 16.51
CA THR A 25 -7.50 -18.74 16.99
C THR A 25 -9.01 -18.82 16.83
N ILE A 26 -9.73 -18.76 17.94
CA ILE A 26 -11.14 -18.40 17.93
C ILE A 26 -11.21 -17.18 17.02
N LEU A 27 -11.81 -17.31 15.83
CA LEU A 27 -12.02 -16.20 14.91
C LEU A 27 -12.87 -15.20 15.70
N ALA A 28 -12.22 -14.17 16.27
CA ALA A 28 -12.93 -13.01 16.76
C ALA A 28 -13.83 -12.56 15.60
N LYS A 29 -15.08 -12.17 15.90
CA LYS A 29 -16.01 -11.69 14.88
C LYS A 29 -15.28 -10.67 14.01
N SER A 30 -15.22 -10.94 12.71
CA SER A 30 -14.56 -10.04 11.79
C SER A 30 -15.37 -8.73 11.77
N PRO A 31 -14.72 -7.55 11.70
CA PRO A 31 -15.41 -6.30 11.36
C PRO A 31 -16.26 -6.46 10.08
N LEU A 32 -15.87 -7.41 9.22
CA LEU A 32 -16.56 -7.77 7.99
C LEU A 32 -17.91 -8.46 8.21
N ASP A 33 -18.11 -9.16 9.34
CA ASP A 33 -19.34 -9.92 9.63
C ASP A 33 -20.51 -9.01 10.02
N THR A 34 -20.22 -7.76 10.41
CA THR A 34 -21.21 -6.79 10.90
C THR A 34 -21.12 -5.45 10.16
N MET A 35 -20.70 -5.49 8.89
CA MET A 35 -20.51 -4.28 8.11
C MET A 35 -21.82 -3.52 7.89
N PRO A 36 -21.81 -2.19 8.08
CA PRO A 36 -22.95 -1.37 7.70
C PRO A 36 -23.14 -1.41 6.18
N SER A 37 -24.37 -1.14 5.72
CA SER A 37 -24.72 -1.33 4.30
C SER A 37 -23.97 -0.42 3.30
N PHE A 38 -23.25 0.59 3.78
CA PHE A 38 -22.35 1.44 2.99
C PHE A 38 -20.94 0.85 2.84
N VAL A 39 -20.66 -0.32 3.41
CA VAL A 39 -19.40 -1.05 3.24
C VAL A 39 -19.68 -2.38 2.55
N LYS A 40 -18.86 -2.71 1.54
CA LYS A 40 -18.99 -3.92 0.73
C LYS A 40 -17.63 -4.59 0.55
N LYS A 41 -17.51 -5.87 0.90
CA LYS A 41 -16.35 -6.69 0.52
C LYS A 41 -16.43 -7.02 -0.98
N ILE A 42 -15.34 -6.77 -1.71
CA ILE A 42 -15.25 -6.98 -3.16
C ILE A 42 -14.47 -8.26 -3.47
N THR A 43 -13.35 -8.49 -2.78
CA THR A 43 -12.53 -9.69 -2.96
C THR A 43 -12.28 -10.38 -1.63
N THR A 44 -11.99 -11.67 -1.68
CA THR A 44 -11.62 -12.49 -0.51
C THR A 44 -10.11 -12.66 -0.35
N PHE A 45 -9.32 -12.02 -1.20
CA PHE A 45 -7.86 -12.00 -1.20
C PHE A 45 -7.38 -10.71 -1.86
N GLY A 46 -6.10 -10.39 -1.66
CA GLY A 46 -5.43 -9.30 -2.34
C GLY A 46 -5.21 -8.05 -1.49
N GLU A 47 -4.36 -7.18 -2.03
CA GLU A 47 -3.79 -6.02 -1.36
C GLU A 47 -3.40 -4.91 -2.34
N ARG A 48 -3.13 -3.71 -1.81
CA ARG A 48 -2.51 -2.57 -2.51
C ARG A 48 -3.28 -2.11 -3.73
N CYS A 49 -4.58 -1.90 -3.55
CA CYS A 49 -5.47 -1.58 -4.64
C CYS A 49 -5.33 -0.14 -5.17
N ASP A 50 -5.77 0.09 -6.40
CA ASP A 50 -5.93 1.41 -7.01
C ASP A 50 -7.21 1.47 -7.86
N TRP A 51 -7.77 2.66 -8.02
CA TRP A 51 -9.00 2.89 -8.79
C TRP A 51 -8.70 3.18 -10.26
N SER A 52 -9.44 2.51 -11.14
CA SER A 52 -9.55 2.94 -12.54
C SER A 52 -10.11 4.37 -12.64
N LEU A 53 -9.71 5.10 -13.68
CA LEU A 53 -10.08 6.51 -13.88
C LEU A 53 -11.60 6.75 -14.01
N ASP A 54 -12.35 5.73 -14.44
CA ASP A 54 -13.81 5.80 -14.55
C ASP A 54 -14.54 5.26 -13.32
N GLY A 55 -13.81 4.86 -12.27
CA GLY A 55 -14.35 4.34 -11.03
C GLY A 55 -15.10 3.01 -11.15
N LYS A 56 -14.99 2.28 -12.27
CA LYS A 56 -15.73 1.02 -12.47
C LYS A 56 -14.97 -0.21 -12.02
N LYS A 57 -13.64 -0.10 -11.95
CA LYS A 57 -12.73 -1.21 -11.68
C LYS A 57 -11.68 -0.86 -10.64
N ILE A 58 -11.21 -1.89 -9.95
CA ILE A 58 -10.11 -1.82 -9.01
C ILE A 58 -9.00 -2.75 -9.49
N ILE A 59 -7.79 -2.23 -9.63
CA ILE A 59 -6.57 -3.03 -9.79
C ILE A 59 -6.01 -3.35 -8.41
N PHE A 60 -5.44 -4.55 -8.21
CA PHE A 60 -4.85 -4.97 -6.94
C PHE A 60 -3.84 -6.11 -7.15
N LEU A 61 -3.02 -6.39 -6.15
CA LEU A 61 -2.11 -7.54 -6.15
C LEU A 61 -2.76 -8.73 -5.46
N GLU A 62 -2.51 -9.95 -5.94
CA GLU A 62 -2.90 -11.18 -5.25
C GLU A 62 -2.35 -11.24 -3.82
N LYS A 63 -1.07 -10.89 -3.71
CA LYS A 63 -0.24 -10.74 -2.51
C LYS A 63 1.02 -9.98 -2.90
N MET A 64 1.84 -9.60 -1.93
CA MET A 64 3.17 -9.06 -2.21
C MET A 64 3.99 -10.07 -3.03
N TYR A 65 4.62 -9.60 -4.10
CA TYR A 65 5.36 -10.43 -5.06
C TYR A 65 4.47 -11.44 -5.82
N GLY A 66 3.17 -11.16 -5.92
CA GLY A 66 2.21 -11.98 -6.66
C GLY A 66 1.83 -11.38 -8.01
N ASP A 67 0.80 -11.98 -8.60
CA ASP A 67 0.12 -11.52 -9.82
C ASP A 67 -0.69 -10.24 -9.58
N VAL A 68 -0.98 -9.54 -10.68
CA VAL A 68 -1.85 -8.36 -10.68
C VAL A 68 -3.22 -8.73 -11.25
N PHE A 69 -4.27 -8.32 -10.56
CA PHE A 69 -5.66 -8.56 -10.92
C PHE A 69 -6.42 -7.25 -11.06
N GLU A 70 -7.47 -7.29 -11.86
CA GLU A 70 -8.50 -6.26 -11.94
C GLU A 70 -9.86 -6.88 -11.57
N VAL A 71 -10.67 -6.16 -10.79
CA VAL A 71 -12.05 -6.54 -10.49
C VAL A 71 -13.02 -5.46 -10.97
N GLU A 72 -14.06 -5.85 -11.71
CA GLU A 72 -15.18 -4.96 -12.03
C GLU A 72 -16.12 -4.85 -10.83
N VAL A 73 -16.30 -3.64 -10.29
CA VAL A 73 -16.99 -3.41 -9.01
C VAL A 73 -18.47 -3.80 -9.05
N ALA A 74 -19.11 -3.59 -10.21
CA ALA A 74 -20.52 -3.86 -10.41
C ALA A 74 -20.83 -5.37 -10.42
N THR A 75 -19.98 -6.17 -11.06
CA THR A 75 -20.23 -7.59 -11.34
C THR A 75 -19.43 -8.53 -10.43
N GLY A 76 -18.29 -8.07 -9.90
CA GLY A 76 -17.32 -8.89 -9.17
C GLY A 76 -16.46 -9.77 -10.09
N ILE A 77 -16.52 -9.57 -11.41
CA ILE A 77 -15.71 -10.34 -12.35
C ILE A 77 -14.23 -9.99 -12.18
N LEU A 78 -13.40 -11.02 -11.99
CA LEU A 78 -11.95 -10.92 -11.86
C LEU A 78 -11.26 -11.18 -13.20
N THR A 79 -10.28 -10.36 -13.52
CA THR A 79 -9.42 -10.49 -14.69
C THR A 79 -7.95 -10.49 -14.26
N PRO A 80 -7.18 -11.55 -14.52
CA PRO A 80 -5.74 -11.52 -14.31
C PRO A 80 -5.07 -10.66 -15.38
N LEU A 81 -4.22 -9.73 -14.96
CA LEU A 81 -3.52 -8.80 -15.86
C LEU A 81 -2.10 -9.25 -16.19
N THR A 82 -1.56 -10.26 -15.50
CA THR A 82 -0.17 -10.68 -15.65
C THR A 82 0.04 -12.14 -16.01
N HIS A 83 -1.03 -12.94 -16.15
CA HIS A 83 -0.92 -14.37 -16.46
C HIS A 83 -0.39 -14.68 -17.87
N HIS A 84 -0.34 -13.71 -18.78
CA HIS A 84 0.10 -13.90 -20.17
C HIS A 84 1.62 -13.81 -20.37
N PHE A 85 2.40 -13.59 -19.31
CA PHE A 85 3.87 -13.60 -19.34
C PHE A 85 4.46 -14.12 -18.02
N PHE A 86 5.72 -14.56 -18.03
CA PHE A 86 6.43 -14.99 -16.82
C PHE A 86 7.05 -13.80 -16.08
N HIS A 87 6.96 -13.81 -14.76
CA HIS A 87 7.54 -12.78 -13.89
C HIS A 87 7.78 -13.30 -12.47
N GLU A 88 8.53 -12.51 -11.71
CA GLU A 88 8.91 -12.78 -10.31
C GLU A 88 8.00 -12.05 -9.30
N GLY A 89 6.95 -11.40 -9.80
CA GLY A 89 5.91 -10.76 -9.01
C GLY A 89 6.10 -9.26 -8.82
N PHE A 90 5.05 -8.61 -8.35
CA PHE A 90 4.99 -7.15 -8.21
C PHE A 90 4.69 -6.72 -6.77
N VAL A 91 5.06 -5.49 -6.43
CA VAL A 91 4.83 -4.87 -5.12
C VAL A 91 3.85 -3.69 -5.18
N ARG A 92 3.59 -3.14 -6.37
CA ARG A 92 2.55 -2.13 -6.60
C ARG A 92 2.08 -2.19 -8.06
N ALA A 93 0.79 -1.90 -8.27
CA ALA A 93 0.20 -1.69 -9.59
C ALA A 93 -0.73 -0.47 -9.52
N LEU A 94 -0.54 0.51 -10.40
CA LEU A 94 -1.30 1.77 -10.41
C LEU A 94 -1.73 2.11 -11.84
N TYR A 95 -2.93 2.66 -12.02
CA TYR A 95 -3.35 3.14 -13.33
C TYR A 95 -2.62 4.44 -13.70
N LEU A 96 -2.08 4.48 -14.92
CA LEU A 96 -1.64 5.70 -15.58
C LEU A 96 -2.85 6.42 -16.21
N SER A 97 -2.73 7.73 -16.40
CA SER A 97 -3.80 8.58 -16.99
C SER A 97 -4.24 8.19 -18.41
N ASN A 98 -3.46 7.39 -19.15
CA ASN A 98 -3.85 6.84 -20.46
C ASN A 98 -4.53 5.44 -20.37
N GLY A 99 -4.63 4.89 -19.15
CA GLY A 99 -5.17 3.57 -18.85
C GLY A 99 -4.14 2.43 -18.85
N ASP A 100 -2.90 2.68 -19.24
CA ASP A 100 -1.80 1.72 -19.02
C ASP A 100 -1.51 1.60 -17.51
N ILE A 101 -0.68 0.63 -17.12
CA ILE A 101 -0.45 0.31 -15.72
C ILE A 101 1.03 0.52 -15.40
N LEU A 102 1.31 1.33 -14.39
CA LEU A 102 2.62 1.40 -13.76
C LEU A 102 2.76 0.22 -12.79
N LEU A 103 3.81 -0.57 -12.96
CA LEU A 103 4.16 -1.67 -12.07
C LEU A 103 5.47 -1.35 -11.34
N SER A 104 5.55 -1.72 -10.07
CA SER A 104 6.81 -1.82 -9.33
C SER A 104 7.07 -3.29 -9.00
N GLY A 105 8.27 -3.79 -9.29
CA GLY A 105 8.64 -5.18 -9.03
C GLY A 105 10.09 -5.49 -9.40
N SER A 106 10.61 -6.61 -8.92
CA SER A 106 11.97 -7.07 -9.18
C SER A 106 12.03 -8.01 -10.38
N LYS A 107 13.18 -8.04 -11.06
CA LYS A 107 13.48 -9.06 -12.08
C LYS A 107 13.80 -10.44 -11.49
N THR A 108 14.02 -10.51 -10.18
CA THR A 108 14.39 -11.73 -9.46
C THR A 108 13.64 -11.83 -8.14
N PHE A 109 13.31 -13.06 -7.75
CA PHE A 109 12.73 -13.35 -6.45
C PHE A 109 13.54 -14.43 -5.73
N ASP A 110 13.90 -14.14 -4.48
CA ASP A 110 14.52 -15.09 -3.57
C ASP A 110 13.53 -15.42 -2.44
N ALA A 111 12.94 -16.60 -2.50
CA ALA A 111 11.98 -17.05 -1.49
C ALA A 111 12.59 -17.14 -0.07
N ALA A 112 13.92 -17.30 0.05
CA ALA A 112 14.59 -17.29 1.34
C ALA A 112 14.84 -15.86 1.87
N ASN A 113 14.78 -14.85 1.01
CA ASN A 113 14.92 -13.44 1.38
C ASN A 113 14.03 -12.52 0.52
N PRO A 114 12.70 -12.65 0.64
CA PRO A 114 11.76 -11.97 -0.27
C PRO A 114 11.80 -10.44 -0.13
N GLY A 115 12.22 -9.93 1.02
CA GLY A 115 12.34 -8.48 1.28
C GLY A 115 13.35 -7.77 0.37
N LYS A 116 14.27 -8.51 -0.28
CA LYS A 116 15.14 -7.90 -1.30
C LYS A 116 14.37 -7.45 -2.53
N SER A 117 13.33 -8.18 -2.94
CA SER A 117 12.56 -7.86 -4.15
C SER A 117 11.74 -6.57 -4.05
N ARG A 118 11.59 -6.00 -2.84
CA ARG A 118 10.98 -4.67 -2.61
C ARG A 118 12.00 -3.56 -2.33
N SER A 119 13.30 -3.89 -2.29
CA SER A 119 14.33 -2.93 -1.91
C SER A 119 14.68 -2.00 -3.08
N PRO A 120 15.22 -0.79 -2.81
CA PRO A 120 15.59 0.16 -3.85
C PRO A 120 16.74 -0.34 -4.75
N GLU A 121 17.39 -1.46 -4.43
CA GLU A 121 18.40 -2.11 -5.26
C GLU A 121 17.83 -3.13 -6.27
N GLN A 122 16.56 -3.54 -6.12
CA GLN A 122 15.96 -4.58 -6.96
C GLN A 122 14.61 -4.20 -7.57
N ALA A 123 13.76 -3.49 -6.82
CA ALA A 123 12.45 -3.10 -7.31
C ALA A 123 12.59 -1.97 -8.35
N GLU A 124 12.18 -2.25 -9.59
CA GLU A 124 12.21 -1.31 -10.69
C GLU A 124 10.81 -0.97 -11.20
N LEU A 125 10.70 0.16 -11.90
CA LEU A 125 9.43 0.61 -12.48
C LEU A 125 9.27 0.12 -13.91
N TRP A 126 8.05 -0.30 -14.22
CA TRP A 126 7.66 -0.82 -15.53
C TRP A 126 6.32 -0.27 -15.98
N VAL A 127 6.07 -0.32 -17.27
CA VAL A 127 4.76 -0.01 -17.86
C VAL A 127 4.20 -1.24 -18.55
N LEU A 128 3.05 -1.71 -18.08
CA LEU A 128 2.23 -2.71 -18.75
C LEU A 128 1.15 -2.00 -19.58
N LYS A 129 1.08 -2.32 -20.87
CA LYS A 129 0.04 -1.76 -21.74
C LYS A 129 -1.33 -2.32 -21.38
N ARG A 130 -2.34 -1.46 -21.40
CA ARG A 130 -3.73 -1.80 -21.05
C ARG A 130 -4.39 -2.83 -21.97
N ASP A 131 -3.89 -2.97 -23.19
CA ASP A 131 -4.36 -3.95 -24.16
C ASP A 131 -3.75 -5.35 -23.93
N LEU A 132 -2.84 -5.46 -22.96
CA LEU A 132 -2.13 -6.68 -22.58
C LEU A 132 -1.42 -7.33 -23.78
N SER A 133 -0.99 -6.54 -24.76
CA SER A 133 -0.38 -7.05 -26.00
C SER A 133 0.97 -7.74 -25.80
N GLY A 134 1.53 -7.72 -24.59
CA GLY A 134 2.83 -8.29 -24.26
C GLY A 134 3.25 -8.06 -22.80
N PRO A 135 4.48 -8.44 -22.44
CA PRO A 135 5.06 -8.17 -21.12
C PRO A 135 5.31 -6.66 -20.92
N PRO A 136 5.46 -6.21 -19.66
CA PRO A 136 5.72 -4.81 -19.35
C PRO A 136 7.10 -4.35 -19.82
N THR A 137 7.22 -3.07 -20.15
CA THR A 137 8.49 -2.42 -20.56
C THR A 137 9.15 -1.74 -19.36
N PRO A 138 10.45 -1.99 -19.08
CA PRO A 138 11.14 -1.34 -17.97
C PRO A 138 11.40 0.14 -18.26
N LEU A 139 11.23 0.99 -17.24
CA LEU A 139 11.55 2.41 -17.31
C LEU A 139 13.01 2.74 -16.96
N GLY A 140 13.77 1.74 -16.51
CA GLY A 140 15.21 1.86 -16.22
C GLY A 140 15.54 2.57 -14.91
N VAL A 141 14.59 2.68 -13.99
CA VAL A 141 14.76 3.30 -12.67
C VAL A 141 14.27 2.37 -11.57
N PHE A 142 14.92 2.46 -10.41
CA PHE A 142 14.52 1.74 -9.21
C PHE A 142 13.57 2.58 -8.34
N CYS A 143 12.74 1.90 -7.55
CA CYS A 143 11.76 2.51 -6.67
C CYS A 143 11.65 1.70 -5.38
N LYS A 144 11.67 2.39 -4.24
CA LYS A 144 11.29 1.83 -2.95
C LYS A 144 9.76 1.83 -2.85
N GLU A 145 9.16 0.75 -3.34
CA GLU A 145 7.75 0.33 -3.15
C GLU A 145 6.64 1.26 -3.64
N GLY A 146 6.54 2.48 -3.11
CA GLY A 146 5.45 3.42 -3.36
C GLY A 146 5.83 4.50 -4.39
N PRO A 147 5.60 4.30 -5.70
CA PRO A 147 5.56 5.41 -6.64
C PRO A 147 4.24 6.17 -6.52
N ALA A 148 4.25 7.45 -6.88
CA ALA A 148 3.06 8.25 -7.09
C ALA A 148 2.78 8.42 -8.59
N VAL A 149 1.51 8.36 -8.97
CA VAL A 149 1.05 8.54 -10.35
C VAL A 149 0.08 9.72 -10.42
N SER A 150 0.26 10.59 -11.42
CA SER A 150 -0.70 11.64 -11.72
C SER A 150 -1.96 11.04 -12.34
N ARG A 151 -3.13 11.49 -11.87
CA ARG A 151 -4.43 11.07 -12.42
C ARG A 151 -4.74 11.75 -13.76
N GLU A 152 -4.12 12.88 -14.05
CA GLU A 152 -4.43 13.71 -15.24
C GLU A 152 -3.32 13.71 -16.29
N GLN A 153 -2.08 13.42 -15.90
CA GLN A 153 -0.89 13.54 -16.75
C GLN A 153 -0.14 12.22 -16.77
N LEU A 154 0.62 11.95 -17.83
CA LEU A 154 1.54 10.82 -17.87
C LEU A 154 2.80 11.17 -17.07
N LYS A 155 2.63 11.36 -15.76
CA LYS A 155 3.66 11.84 -14.84
C LYS A 155 3.71 10.92 -13.62
N ILE A 156 4.92 10.60 -13.21
CA ILE A 156 5.18 9.76 -12.04
C ILE A 156 6.22 10.41 -11.13
N ALA A 157 6.17 10.07 -9.86
CA ALA A 157 7.23 10.31 -8.90
C ALA A 157 7.57 9.02 -8.18
N TRP A 158 8.80 8.88 -7.73
CA TRP A 158 9.26 7.70 -7.00
C TRP A 158 10.39 8.08 -6.05
N THR A 159 10.59 7.23 -5.04
CA THR A 159 11.67 7.39 -4.07
C THR A 159 12.68 6.25 -4.16
N VAL A 160 13.96 6.57 -3.98
CA VAL A 160 14.96 5.61 -3.46
C VAL A 160 15.52 6.16 -2.15
N ASP A 161 16.48 7.08 -2.22
CA ASP A 161 16.85 7.96 -1.11
C ASP A 161 16.22 9.35 -1.27
N ASP A 162 16.34 9.89 -2.48
CA ASP A 162 15.74 11.16 -2.90
C ASP A 162 14.39 10.91 -3.58
N ILE A 163 13.57 11.96 -3.69
CA ILE A 163 12.35 11.94 -4.49
C ILE A 163 12.68 12.40 -5.90
N TYR A 164 12.34 11.57 -6.87
CA TYR A 164 12.47 11.84 -8.30
C TYR A 164 11.11 12.01 -8.94
N MET A 165 11.08 12.69 -10.08
CA MET A 165 9.87 12.91 -10.87
C MET A 165 10.22 12.89 -12.36
N SER A 166 9.31 12.35 -13.18
CA SER A 166 9.45 12.40 -14.63
C SER A 166 8.10 12.22 -15.34
N ASP A 167 8.03 12.73 -16.57
CA ASP A 167 6.96 12.39 -17.50
C ASP A 167 7.30 11.08 -18.24
N ILE A 168 6.30 10.24 -18.45
CA ILE A 168 6.36 9.10 -19.36
C ILE A 168 6.00 9.59 -20.77
N VAL A 169 6.85 9.29 -21.74
CA VAL A 169 6.61 9.54 -23.16
C VAL A 169 6.68 8.24 -23.95
N TYR A 170 5.95 8.16 -25.05
CA TYR A 170 5.95 7.00 -25.93
C TYR A 170 6.70 7.31 -27.23
N ASP A 171 7.70 6.50 -27.53
CA ASP A 171 8.45 6.54 -28.78
C ASP A 171 8.17 5.27 -29.56
N ASN A 172 7.49 5.39 -30.70
CA ASN A 172 6.99 4.25 -31.48
C ASN A 172 6.20 3.24 -30.62
N GLY A 173 5.40 3.74 -29.68
CA GLY A 173 4.59 2.90 -28.78
C GLY A 173 5.37 2.21 -27.66
N ILE A 174 6.64 2.56 -27.45
CA ILE A 174 7.47 2.07 -26.33
C ILE A 174 7.55 3.18 -25.26
N PRO A 175 7.12 2.93 -24.01
CA PRO A 175 7.20 3.91 -22.93
C PRO A 175 8.65 4.13 -22.48
N LYS A 176 9.00 5.38 -22.21
CA LYS A 176 10.27 5.78 -21.63
C LYS A 176 10.12 7.03 -20.77
N LEU A 177 11.06 7.25 -19.86
CA LEU A 177 11.14 8.49 -19.09
C LEU A 177 11.73 9.61 -19.96
N LYS A 178 11.16 10.81 -19.87
CA LYS A 178 11.63 11.98 -20.64
C LYS A 178 12.88 12.60 -20.02
N GLN A 179 12.69 13.33 -18.92
CA GLN A 179 13.74 13.96 -18.13
C GLN A 179 13.43 13.64 -16.67
N ILE A 180 14.43 13.16 -15.94
CA ILE A 180 14.31 12.84 -14.52
C ILE A 180 14.76 14.06 -13.73
N ASP A 181 13.87 14.62 -12.93
CA ASP A 181 14.15 15.71 -12.01
C ASP A 181 14.30 15.16 -10.59
N THR A 182 15.29 15.64 -9.84
CA THR A 182 15.37 15.41 -8.39
C THR A 182 14.56 16.49 -7.68
N LEU A 183 13.41 16.11 -7.13
CA LEU A 183 12.44 17.03 -6.51
C LEU A 183 12.80 17.34 -5.05
N VAL A 184 13.15 16.31 -4.27
CA VAL A 184 13.60 16.43 -2.88
C VAL A 184 14.87 15.64 -2.73
N ARG A 185 15.89 16.27 -2.14
CA ARG A 185 17.06 15.54 -1.65
C ARG A 185 16.88 15.26 -0.18
N SER A 186 17.06 14.00 0.21
CA SER A 186 17.00 13.55 1.61
C SER A 186 17.90 14.39 2.55
N LYS A 187 19.05 14.84 2.06
CA LYS A 187 19.98 15.72 2.79
C LYS A 187 19.50 17.16 2.99
N ASP A 188 18.54 17.61 2.17
CA ASP A 188 18.03 18.99 2.18
C ASP A 188 16.71 19.10 2.97
N LEU A 189 16.31 18.03 3.67
CA LEU A 189 15.12 17.99 4.51
C LEU A 189 15.23 18.97 5.70
N PRO A 190 14.09 19.53 6.17
CA PRO A 190 14.06 20.31 7.41
C PRO A 190 14.68 19.56 8.57
N LYS A 191 15.30 20.30 9.50
CA LYS A 191 16.05 19.75 10.64
C LYS A 191 15.24 18.74 11.46
N GLU A 192 13.94 18.99 11.60
CA GLU A 192 12.99 18.20 12.39
C GLU A 192 12.85 16.77 11.85
N ILE A 193 13.01 16.59 10.54
CA ILE A 193 12.93 15.29 9.85
C ILE A 193 14.22 14.98 9.08
N ALA A 194 15.33 15.60 9.47
CA ALA A 194 16.62 15.34 8.85
C ALA A 194 17.01 13.86 9.07
N ASN A 195 17.49 13.20 8.02
CA ASN A 195 17.81 11.76 7.98
C ASN A 195 16.61 10.81 8.08
N TRP A 196 15.39 11.32 7.91
CA TRP A 196 14.23 10.47 7.70
C TRP A 196 14.26 9.92 6.26
N ARG A 197 13.70 8.72 6.09
CA ARG A 197 13.51 8.11 4.78
C ARG A 197 12.24 8.65 4.16
N LEU A 198 12.23 8.73 2.84
CA LEU A 198 11.12 9.29 2.08
C LEU A 198 10.37 8.16 1.36
N GLU A 199 9.10 8.38 1.06
CA GLU A 199 8.29 7.50 0.23
C GLU A 199 7.17 8.31 -0.41
N THR A 200 7.17 8.36 -1.74
CA THR A 200 6.14 9.10 -2.49
C THR A 200 4.81 8.41 -2.38
N GLN A 201 3.73 9.19 -2.29
CA GLN A 201 2.40 8.61 -2.13
C GLN A 201 1.45 9.10 -3.21
N ASN A 202 1.18 10.40 -3.33
CA ASN A 202 0.16 10.92 -4.25
C ASN A 202 0.52 12.32 -4.77
N PHE A 203 0.20 12.63 -6.04
CA PHE A 203 0.12 14.01 -6.48
C PHE A 203 -1.17 14.65 -5.98
N ARG A 204 -1.12 15.95 -5.67
CA ARG A 204 -2.28 16.68 -5.16
C ARG A 204 -3.17 17.19 -6.30
N PRO A 205 -4.38 16.64 -6.49
CA PRO A 205 -5.31 17.15 -7.47
C PRO A 205 -5.85 18.54 -7.07
N PRO A 206 -6.47 19.26 -8.00
CA PRO A 206 -6.69 18.89 -9.40
C PRO A 206 -5.53 19.26 -10.33
N TYR A 207 -4.46 19.90 -9.84
CA TYR A 207 -3.43 20.47 -10.73
C TYR A 207 -2.08 19.76 -10.67
N ASP A 208 -1.89 18.84 -9.72
CA ASP A 208 -0.62 18.19 -9.41
C ASP A 208 0.51 19.18 -9.12
N ASP A 209 0.18 20.34 -8.53
CA ASP A 209 1.14 21.38 -8.13
C ASP A 209 1.88 21.06 -6.83
N GLU A 210 1.52 19.98 -6.15
CA GLU A 210 2.13 19.49 -4.93
C GLU A 210 2.22 17.96 -4.97
N LEU A 211 3.31 17.41 -4.45
CA LEU A 211 3.47 15.99 -4.22
C LEU A 211 3.39 15.72 -2.72
N ILE A 212 2.52 14.79 -2.33
CA ILE A 212 2.38 14.29 -0.97
C ILE A 212 3.24 13.03 -0.82
N PHE A 213 4.01 12.98 0.27
CA PHE A 213 4.93 11.92 0.56
C PHE A 213 4.95 11.61 2.06
N ASN A 214 5.28 10.37 2.37
CA ASN A 214 5.62 9.93 3.71
C ASN A 214 7.08 10.31 4.02
N ALA A 215 7.31 10.93 5.17
CA ALA A 215 8.63 10.93 5.77
C ALA A 215 8.61 9.99 6.97
N HIS A 216 9.50 9.00 7.02
CA HIS A 216 9.53 8.00 8.08
C HIS A 216 10.89 7.83 8.76
N PHE A 217 10.91 7.69 10.08
CA PHE A 217 12.11 7.58 10.89
C PHE A 217 12.69 6.15 10.82
N PRO A 218 14.01 5.96 10.58
CA PRO A 218 14.56 4.61 10.41
C PRO A 218 14.68 3.79 11.70
N ALA A 219 14.79 4.43 12.87
CA ALA A 219 15.07 3.71 14.13
C ALA A 219 13.81 3.10 14.77
N ILE A 220 12.62 3.60 14.39
CA ILE A 220 11.33 3.04 14.78
C ILE A 220 10.61 2.74 13.48
N GLU A 221 10.39 1.46 13.19
CA GLU A 221 9.83 1.02 11.93
C GLU A 221 8.47 1.69 11.71
N TYR A 222 8.42 2.56 10.69
CA TYR A 222 7.27 3.36 10.33
C TYR A 222 6.82 4.36 11.41
N GLU A 223 7.69 4.98 12.20
CA GLU A 223 7.31 6.30 12.74
C GLU A 223 7.27 7.28 11.56
N ALA A 224 6.15 7.97 11.34
CA ALA A 224 5.84 8.59 10.06
C ALA A 224 5.02 9.88 10.18
N GLU A 225 5.27 10.81 9.27
CA GLU A 225 4.49 12.04 9.10
C GLU A 225 4.07 12.23 7.64
N VAL A 226 2.90 12.84 7.45
CA VAL A 226 2.36 13.25 6.15
C VAL A 226 2.97 14.59 5.76
N MET A 227 3.78 14.56 4.70
CA MET A 227 4.50 15.73 4.19
C MET A 227 4.00 16.09 2.79
N GLY A 228 4.11 17.37 2.42
CA GLY A 228 3.90 17.81 1.04
C GLY A 228 5.00 18.73 0.57
N ILE A 229 5.32 18.65 -0.73
CA ILE A 229 6.22 19.59 -1.41
C ILE A 229 5.51 20.26 -2.59
N ASN A 230 5.45 21.58 -2.55
CA ASN A 230 4.96 22.36 -3.70
C ASN A 230 5.97 22.29 -4.85
N LEU A 231 5.54 21.84 -6.03
CA LEU A 231 6.44 21.56 -7.15
C LEU A 231 7.08 22.81 -7.76
N LYS A 232 6.46 23.99 -7.59
CA LYS A 232 6.96 25.26 -8.10
C LYS A 232 7.90 25.96 -7.13
N THR A 233 7.47 26.11 -5.88
CA THR A 233 8.21 26.87 -4.84
C THR A 233 9.19 26.02 -4.06
N LYS A 234 9.09 24.68 -4.17
CA LYS A 234 9.87 23.69 -3.40
C LYS A 234 9.69 23.79 -1.89
N LYS A 235 8.68 24.54 -1.42
CA LYS A 235 8.35 24.62 0.01
C LYS A 235 7.79 23.27 0.48
N ILE A 236 8.33 22.78 1.59
CA ILE A 236 7.86 21.57 2.29
C ILE A 236 6.94 21.97 3.46
N ILE A 237 5.87 21.20 3.67
CA ILE A 237 4.90 21.35 4.77
C ILE A 237 4.70 20.00 5.46
N ASN A 238 4.71 19.98 6.80
CA ASN A 238 4.22 18.85 7.61
C ASN A 238 2.73 19.05 7.90
N TYR A 239 1.88 18.19 7.36
CA TYR A 239 0.43 18.27 7.52
C TYR A 239 -0.08 17.56 8.78
N SER A 240 0.53 16.45 9.18
CA SER A 240 0.05 15.65 10.31
C SER A 240 0.49 16.19 11.67
N GLN A 241 1.73 16.65 11.82
CA GLN A 241 2.29 17.31 13.02
C GLN A 241 2.09 16.54 14.34
N ARG A 242 2.53 15.26 14.52
CA ARG A 242 2.67 14.67 15.91
C ARG A 242 4.05 14.03 15.94
N PRO A 243 4.73 14.24 17.06
CA PRO A 243 5.94 13.51 17.40
C PRO A 243 5.72 12.11 18.01
N ASP A 244 4.51 11.56 18.13
CA ASP A 244 4.25 10.28 18.85
C ASP A 244 3.44 9.25 18.04
N ARG A 245 3.72 9.12 16.73
CA ARG A 245 2.79 8.45 15.82
C ARG A 245 3.40 7.75 14.60
N TYR A 246 2.54 6.95 13.99
CA TYR A 246 2.56 6.58 12.58
C TYR A 246 1.36 7.26 11.91
N ASP A 247 1.64 8.12 10.94
CA ASP A 247 0.68 8.68 9.99
C ASP A 247 1.27 8.56 8.58
N GLU A 248 0.88 7.53 7.85
CA GLU A 248 1.29 7.32 6.46
C GLU A 248 0.19 7.77 5.49
N PRO A 249 0.47 8.74 4.60
CA PRO A 249 -0.48 9.14 3.59
C PRO A 249 -0.64 8.06 2.52
N GLU A 250 -1.85 7.86 2.03
CA GLU A 250 -2.16 6.89 0.98
C GLU A 250 -2.98 7.61 -0.11
N GLY A 251 -4.28 7.33 -0.26
CA GLY A 251 -5.13 7.93 -1.28
C GLY A 251 -5.62 9.35 -0.98
N ILE A 252 -5.51 10.26 -1.95
CA ILE A 252 -5.99 11.65 -1.85
C ILE A 252 -7.39 11.83 -2.44
N PHE A 253 -8.20 12.70 -1.84
CA PHE A 253 -9.50 13.06 -2.41
C PHE A 253 -9.34 13.95 -3.65
N PRO A 254 -10.21 13.83 -4.67
CA PRO A 254 -10.09 14.57 -5.93
C PRO A 254 -10.24 16.10 -5.77
N ASP A 255 -10.81 16.57 -4.67
CA ASP A 255 -10.86 18.00 -4.35
C ASP A 255 -9.52 18.57 -3.86
N GLY A 256 -8.53 17.70 -3.61
CA GLY A 256 -7.21 18.05 -3.11
C GLY A 256 -7.21 18.59 -1.68
N LYS A 257 -8.32 18.57 -0.95
CA LYS A 257 -8.42 19.16 0.39
C LYS A 257 -8.08 18.17 1.50
N HIS A 258 -8.22 16.88 1.21
CA HIS A 258 -8.02 15.84 2.20
C HIS A 258 -7.27 14.65 1.62
N ILE A 259 -6.53 13.95 2.48
CA ILE A 259 -5.89 12.68 2.18
C ILE A 259 -6.28 11.63 3.21
N LEU A 260 -6.35 10.38 2.78
CA LEU A 260 -6.50 9.24 3.68
C LEU A 260 -5.14 8.86 4.25
N VAL A 261 -5.15 8.54 5.54
CA VAL A 261 -3.95 8.30 6.33
C VAL A 261 -4.14 7.00 7.10
N GLU A 262 -3.20 6.08 6.94
CA GLU A 262 -2.99 4.98 7.86
C GLU A 262 -2.41 5.53 9.16
N SER A 263 -3.14 5.41 10.27
CA SER A 263 -2.71 5.99 11.53
C SER A 263 -2.94 5.11 12.75
N THR A 264 -1.99 5.20 13.70
CA THR A 264 -2.11 4.63 15.05
C THR A 264 -2.71 5.59 16.06
N ARG A 265 -3.38 6.67 15.64
CA ARG A 265 -3.83 7.73 16.55
C ARG A 265 -4.65 7.29 17.75
N HIS A 266 -5.56 6.34 17.60
CA HIS A 266 -6.36 5.84 18.72
C HIS A 266 -5.60 4.86 19.62
N HIS A 267 -4.52 4.26 19.13
CA HIS A 267 -3.67 3.30 19.84
C HIS A 267 -2.19 3.66 19.65
N PRO A 268 -1.75 4.82 20.20
CA PRO A 268 -0.45 5.42 19.88
C PRO A 268 0.73 4.73 20.56
N LYS A 269 0.46 3.65 21.31
CA LYS A 269 1.47 2.90 22.04
C LYS A 269 1.77 1.62 21.31
N ARG A 270 3.04 1.44 21.00
CA ARG A 270 3.57 0.19 20.48
C ARG A 270 3.65 -0.86 21.60
N ASP A 271 3.29 -2.10 21.28
CA ASP A 271 3.42 -3.21 22.21
C ASP A 271 4.89 -3.52 22.52
N LYS A 272 5.15 -3.99 23.75
CA LYS A 272 6.50 -4.29 24.21
C LYS A 272 7.13 -5.37 23.33
N GLY A 273 8.31 -5.07 22.78
CA GLY A 273 9.08 -6.01 21.94
C GLY A 273 8.73 -5.99 20.46
N ARG A 274 7.76 -5.15 20.03
CA ARG A 274 7.49 -4.90 18.61
C ARG A 274 8.43 -3.83 18.05
N THR A 275 8.76 -3.91 16.77
CA THR A 275 9.41 -2.83 16.01
C THR A 275 8.40 -1.99 15.23
N THR A 276 7.25 -2.58 14.86
CA THR A 276 6.21 -2.03 13.99
C THR A 276 5.00 -1.48 14.76
N TRP A 277 4.15 -0.77 14.02
CA TRP A 277 2.85 -0.28 14.45
C TRP A 277 1.74 -1.28 14.07
N ASP A 278 1.03 -1.78 15.08
CA ASP A 278 0.03 -2.85 14.88
C ASP A 278 -1.39 -2.29 14.68
N TYR A 279 -1.83 -1.34 15.51
CA TYR A 279 -3.22 -0.91 15.60
C TYR A 279 -3.60 0.21 14.61
N ILE A 280 -3.28 0.01 13.33
CA ILE A 280 -3.55 0.97 12.25
C ILE A 280 -5.06 1.00 11.91
N ASP A 281 -5.57 2.19 11.64
CA ASP A 281 -6.89 2.42 11.05
C ASP A 281 -6.81 3.57 10.04
N ILE A 282 -7.87 3.81 9.28
CA ILE A 282 -7.93 4.85 8.26
C ILE A 282 -8.57 6.12 8.81
N TYR A 283 -7.92 7.24 8.53
CA TYR A 283 -8.33 8.59 8.92
C TYR A 283 -8.30 9.50 7.69
N LYS A 284 -9.03 10.59 7.75
CA LYS A 284 -9.04 11.66 6.76
C LYS A 284 -8.38 12.89 7.33
N LEU A 285 -7.23 13.28 6.79
CA LEU A 285 -6.44 14.44 7.18
C LEU A 285 -6.73 15.63 6.29
N ALA A 286 -6.96 16.80 6.88
CA ALA A 286 -7.02 18.07 6.15
C ALA A 286 -5.63 18.52 5.68
N LEU A 287 -5.50 18.85 4.40
CA LEU A 287 -4.29 19.37 3.77
C LEU A 287 -4.25 20.92 3.76
N ASP A 288 -4.75 21.54 4.84
CA ASP A 288 -4.77 22.98 5.08
C ASP A 288 -3.72 23.42 6.14
N GLY A 289 -2.94 22.48 6.65
CA GLY A 289 -1.92 22.69 7.68
C GLY A 289 -2.45 22.71 9.12
N SER A 290 -3.76 22.47 9.32
CA SER A 290 -4.38 22.46 10.65
C SER A 290 -4.17 21.17 11.44
N ALA A 291 -3.62 20.12 10.83
CA ALA A 291 -3.49 18.77 11.39
C ALA A 291 -4.81 18.11 11.85
N LYS A 292 -5.96 18.66 11.41
CA LYS A 292 -7.28 18.09 11.72
C LYS A 292 -7.46 16.75 11.02
N MET A 293 -7.84 15.74 11.79
CA MET A 293 -8.15 14.41 11.30
C MET A 293 -9.54 13.95 11.75
N GLU A 294 -10.24 13.29 10.84
CA GLU A 294 -11.48 12.56 11.09
C GLU A 294 -11.19 11.05 11.00
N ARG A 295 -11.70 10.25 11.94
CA ARG A 295 -11.61 8.80 11.85
C ARG A 295 -12.65 8.28 10.84
N ILE A 296 -12.24 7.41 9.92
CA ILE A 296 -13.11 6.84 8.89
C ILE A 296 -13.51 5.42 9.25
N THR A 297 -12.53 4.55 9.45
CA THR A 297 -12.78 3.13 9.76
C THR A 297 -12.62 2.83 11.24
N TYR A 298 -13.02 1.61 11.63
CA TYR A 298 -13.06 1.15 13.03
C TYR A 298 -12.50 -0.28 13.18
N PHE A 299 -11.61 -0.71 12.26
CA PHE A 299 -11.18 -2.12 12.21
C PHE A 299 -10.32 -2.52 13.42
N ASN A 300 -9.65 -1.54 14.03
CA ASN A 300 -8.79 -1.77 15.19
C ASN A 300 -9.53 -1.76 16.55
N GLU A 301 -10.85 -1.50 16.61
CA GLU A 301 -11.57 -1.45 17.90
C GLU A 301 -11.52 -2.78 18.67
N GLY A 302 -11.55 -3.90 17.92
CA GLY A 302 -11.44 -5.23 18.48
C GLY A 302 -10.00 -5.67 18.77
N LEU A 303 -8.99 -4.85 18.44
CA LEU A 303 -7.56 -5.16 18.58
C LEU A 303 -7.11 -6.47 17.87
N VAL A 304 -7.87 -6.91 16.87
CA VAL A 304 -7.58 -8.12 16.07
C VAL A 304 -7.31 -7.81 14.61
N TYR A 305 -7.94 -6.76 14.08
CA TYR A 305 -7.81 -6.35 12.69
C TYR A 305 -7.27 -4.93 12.58
N LYS A 306 -6.77 -4.59 11.39
CA LYS A 306 -6.39 -3.25 10.96
C LYS A 306 -6.92 -2.98 9.55
N ALA A 307 -7.13 -1.71 9.22
CA ALA A 307 -7.50 -1.26 7.87
C ALA A 307 -6.36 -0.43 7.28
N THR A 308 -5.99 -0.73 6.04
CA THR A 308 -4.77 -0.21 5.41
C THR A 308 -4.96 0.01 3.90
N ASN A 309 -3.98 0.69 3.29
CA ASN A 309 -3.80 1.00 1.88
C ASN A 309 -5.07 1.54 1.22
N PRO A 310 -5.69 2.59 1.79
CA PRO A 310 -6.88 3.17 1.19
C PRO A 310 -6.56 4.02 -0.04
N VAL A 311 -7.42 3.90 -1.05
CA VAL A 311 -7.45 4.74 -2.26
C VAL A 311 -8.85 5.31 -2.47
N VAL A 312 -8.95 6.48 -3.09
CA VAL A 312 -10.21 7.20 -3.32
C VAL A 312 -10.53 7.19 -4.82
N SER A 313 -11.80 6.99 -5.17
CA SER A 313 -12.25 7.10 -6.57
C SER A 313 -12.18 8.56 -7.06
N ASP A 314 -12.00 8.78 -8.36
CA ASP A 314 -11.84 10.13 -8.93
C ASP A 314 -13.09 11.02 -8.78
N ASP A 315 -14.27 10.44 -8.50
CA ASP A 315 -15.49 11.17 -8.15
C ASP A 315 -15.60 11.49 -6.64
N GLY A 316 -14.67 10.99 -5.83
CA GLY A 316 -14.59 11.19 -4.39
C GLY A 316 -15.65 10.43 -3.58
N ARG A 317 -16.47 9.59 -4.24
CA ARG A 317 -17.59 8.89 -3.60
C ARG A 317 -17.15 7.66 -2.84
N PHE A 318 -16.18 6.92 -3.37
CA PHE A 318 -15.78 5.64 -2.84
C PHE A 318 -14.36 5.68 -2.30
N MET A 319 -14.14 4.98 -1.20
CA MET A 319 -12.82 4.54 -0.77
C MET A 319 -12.74 3.03 -0.99
N ALA A 320 -11.69 2.55 -1.64
CA ALA A 320 -11.30 1.14 -1.62
C ALA A 320 -10.12 0.98 -0.67
N PHE A 321 -10.08 -0.09 0.10
CA PHE A 321 -9.02 -0.35 1.07
C PHE A 321 -8.90 -1.84 1.33
N GLN A 322 -7.81 -2.26 1.97
CA GLN A 322 -7.63 -3.64 2.42
C GLN A 322 -7.77 -3.75 3.94
N TYR A 323 -7.88 -4.98 4.43
CA TYR A 323 -7.81 -5.27 5.85
C TYR A 323 -6.74 -6.34 6.13
N SER A 324 -6.16 -6.27 7.32
CA SER A 324 -5.14 -7.22 7.81
C SER A 324 -5.42 -7.66 9.24
N VAL A 325 -4.68 -8.68 9.68
CA VAL A 325 -4.66 -9.13 11.08
C VAL A 325 -3.52 -8.44 11.81
N ILE A 326 -3.74 -8.12 13.09
CA ILE A 326 -2.70 -7.58 13.97
C ILE A 326 -1.51 -8.54 14.06
N GLY A 327 -0.29 -7.99 14.05
CA GLY A 327 0.96 -8.75 14.06
C GLY A 327 1.47 -9.16 12.69
N GLU A 328 0.69 -9.00 11.63
CA GLU A 328 1.16 -9.14 10.24
C GLU A 328 1.93 -7.89 9.80
N THR A 329 2.93 -8.10 8.94
CA THR A 329 3.73 -7.03 8.33
C THR A 329 2.83 -5.98 7.68
N THR A 330 3.18 -4.70 7.84
CA THR A 330 2.48 -3.57 7.20
C THR A 330 2.43 -3.77 5.68
N GLY A 331 1.27 -3.48 5.09
CA GLY A 331 1.00 -3.67 3.66
C GLY A 331 0.41 -5.04 3.27
N VAL A 332 0.44 -6.06 4.14
CA VAL A 332 -0.25 -7.35 3.89
C VAL A 332 -1.77 -7.15 3.90
N GLY A 333 -2.49 -7.73 2.94
CA GLY A 333 -3.95 -7.63 2.85
C GLY A 333 -4.65 -8.97 2.62
N HIS A 334 -5.89 -9.08 3.09
CA HIS A 334 -6.73 -10.28 2.97
C HIS A 334 -7.99 -10.07 2.12
N GLY A 335 -8.00 -9.03 1.29
CA GLY A 335 -9.14 -8.67 0.46
C GLY A 335 -9.43 -7.19 0.42
N ILE A 336 -10.07 -6.77 -0.67
CA ILE A 336 -10.46 -5.40 -0.96
C ILE A 336 -11.89 -5.16 -0.50
N VAL A 337 -12.09 -4.02 0.17
CA VAL A 337 -13.35 -3.54 0.71
C VAL A 337 -13.61 -2.14 0.14
N ILE A 338 -14.86 -1.85 -0.20
CA ILE A 338 -15.30 -0.52 -0.61
C ILE A 338 -16.17 0.12 0.48
N TRP A 339 -15.92 1.39 0.75
CA TRP A 339 -16.74 2.29 1.56
C TRP A 339 -17.40 3.34 0.66
N ASP A 340 -18.72 3.49 0.75
CA ASP A 340 -19.51 4.50 0.02
C ASP A 340 -19.85 5.69 0.94
N PHE A 341 -19.13 6.81 0.76
CA PHE A 341 -19.30 8.00 1.59
C PHE A 341 -20.67 8.68 1.39
N VAL A 342 -21.27 8.55 0.20
CA VAL A 342 -22.61 9.12 -0.06
C VAL A 342 -23.65 8.34 0.72
N LYS A 343 -23.62 7.01 0.61
CA LYS A 343 -24.57 6.14 1.32
C LYS A 343 -24.40 6.23 2.85
N GLU A 344 -23.17 6.38 3.33
CA GLU A 344 -22.91 6.65 4.74
C GLU A 344 -23.59 7.94 5.21
N ASN A 345 -23.44 9.03 4.47
CA ASN A 345 -24.04 10.33 4.80
C ASN A 345 -25.57 10.29 4.76
N GLU A 346 -26.17 9.63 3.76
CA GLU A 346 -27.61 9.40 3.69
C GLU A 346 -28.11 8.67 4.94
N MET A 347 -27.42 7.62 5.36
CA MET A 347 -27.77 6.86 6.57
C MET A 347 -27.58 7.66 7.86
N LYS A 348 -26.54 8.50 7.95
CA LYS A 348 -26.31 9.39 9.09
C LYS A 348 -27.43 10.44 9.21
N ASN A 349 -27.90 10.97 8.08
CA ASN A 349 -28.97 11.97 8.05
C ASN A 349 -30.35 11.37 8.32
N ALA A 350 -30.63 10.13 7.90
CA ALA A 350 -31.89 9.45 8.19
C ALA A 350 -32.07 9.07 9.68
N LYS A 351 -31.00 9.10 10.47
CA LYS A 351 -31.01 8.81 11.92
C LYS A 351 -31.13 10.07 12.79
N LYS A 352 -31.02 11.26 12.19
CA LYS A 352 -31.26 12.55 12.86
C LYS A 352 -32.73 12.92 12.67
#